data_AF-A0A3C1FMG4-F1
#
_entry.id   AF-A0A3C1FMG4-F1
#
_cell.length_a   1.000
_cell.length_b   1.000
_cell.length_c   1.000
_cell.angle_alpha   90.00
_cell.angle_beta   90.00
_cell.angle_gamma   90.00
#
_symmetry.space_group_name_H-M   'P 1'
#
loop_
_entity.id
_entity.type
_entity.pdbx_description
1 polymer ?
#
loop_
_entity_poly.entity_id
_entity_poly.type
_entity_poly.pdbx_seq_one_letter_code
_entity_poly.pdbx_strand_id
1 'polypeptide(L)'
;MFIKNLAVTTAMAMCLSATAAIAGVPADVADRLDKDLNPMGAQRSGNAAGTIPEWTGGLSQPPADANYKIGDRHPDPYASDPILFTITAANMDQYADNLTETSVAMLKTYPDTYKLNVYKSHRSCAQPPAIYAVNKQNALNSRVTAGGDGLEGAIRATAFPIPSTAQEVMWNHKLKFRSEERRVGKECR
;
A
#
# COMPACT_ATOMS: atom_id res chain seq x y z
N MET A 1 -6.64 -61.00 -5.90
CA MET A 1 -7.04 -59.96 -6.88
C MET A 1 -7.86 -58.83 -6.23
N PHE A 2 -8.62 -59.08 -5.17
CA PHE A 2 -9.48 -58.07 -4.48
C PHE A 2 -8.73 -56.96 -3.72
N ILE A 3 -7.51 -57.20 -3.21
CA ILE A 3 -6.77 -56.21 -2.41
C ILE A 3 -6.21 -55.06 -3.27
N LYS A 4 -5.90 -55.31 -4.55
CA LYS A 4 -5.39 -54.27 -5.47
C LYS A 4 -6.47 -53.26 -5.85
N ASN A 5 -7.73 -53.68 -5.95
CA ASN A 5 -8.84 -52.80 -6.30
C ASN A 5 -9.28 -51.91 -5.12
N LEU A 6 -9.03 -52.34 -3.88
CA LEU A 6 -9.32 -51.57 -2.68
C LEU A 6 -8.34 -50.41 -2.47
N ALA A 7 -7.06 -50.60 -2.83
CA ALA A 7 -6.05 -49.54 -2.74
C ALA A 7 -6.27 -48.41 -3.76
N VAL A 8 -6.81 -48.74 -4.94
CA VAL A 8 -7.07 -47.77 -6.02
C VAL A 8 -8.29 -46.89 -5.70
N THR A 9 -9.32 -47.43 -5.03
CA THR A 9 -10.50 -46.65 -4.65
C THR A 9 -10.23 -45.69 -3.48
N THR A 10 -9.33 -46.03 -2.55
CA THR A 10 -8.93 -45.12 -1.47
C THR A 10 -8.04 -43.97 -1.97
N ALA A 11 -7.16 -44.22 -2.95
CA ALA A 11 -6.33 -43.18 -3.55
C ALA A 11 -7.16 -42.15 -4.35
N MET A 12 -8.24 -42.57 -5.00
CA MET A 12 -9.14 -41.67 -5.74
C MET A 12 -9.97 -40.76 -4.81
N ALA A 13 -10.30 -41.22 -3.59
CA ALA A 13 -11.05 -40.43 -2.61
C ALA A 13 -10.21 -39.32 -1.96
N MET A 14 -8.87 -39.47 -1.89
CA MET A 14 -7.95 -38.45 -1.37
C MET A 14 -7.64 -37.32 -2.37
N CYS A 15 -7.93 -37.50 -3.67
CA CYS A 15 -7.79 -36.42 -4.66
C CYS A 15 -8.97 -35.44 -4.67
N LEU A 16 -10.06 -35.73 -3.94
CA LEU A 16 -11.25 -34.87 -3.86
C LEU A 16 -11.23 -33.86 -2.70
N SER A 17 -10.14 -33.78 -1.93
CA SER A 17 -9.87 -32.62 -1.07
C SER A 17 -9.17 -31.52 -1.87
N ALA A 18 -9.73 -31.18 -3.04
CA ALA A 18 -9.49 -29.90 -3.66
C ALA A 18 -10.15 -28.87 -2.74
N THR A 19 -9.36 -28.25 -1.86
CA THR A 19 -9.77 -27.03 -1.16
C THR A 19 -10.42 -26.11 -2.18
N ALA A 20 -11.72 -25.87 -2.02
CA ALA A 20 -12.40 -24.82 -2.76
C ALA A 20 -11.53 -23.57 -2.63
N ALA A 21 -11.15 -22.97 -3.75
CA ALA A 21 -10.50 -21.68 -3.75
C ALA A 21 -11.47 -20.70 -3.09
N ILE A 22 -11.28 -20.46 -1.79
CA ILE A 22 -12.02 -19.46 -1.04
C ILE A 22 -11.56 -18.13 -1.61
N ALA A 23 -12.35 -17.59 -2.52
CA ALA A 23 -12.17 -16.26 -3.06
C ALA A 23 -12.70 -15.22 -2.04
N GLY A 24 -12.03 -14.07 -1.95
CA GLY A 24 -12.18 -13.16 -0.81
C GLY A 24 -11.38 -13.64 0.40
N VAL A 25 -10.80 -12.73 1.18
CA VAL A 25 -10.04 -13.16 2.35
C VAL A 25 -10.99 -13.65 3.44
N PRO A 26 -10.63 -14.70 4.20
CA PRO A 26 -11.39 -15.12 5.38
C PRO A 26 -11.70 -13.94 6.31
N ALA A 27 -12.81 -14.00 7.04
CA ALA A 27 -13.25 -12.90 7.90
C ALA A 27 -12.21 -12.51 8.96
N ASP A 28 -11.47 -13.48 9.49
CA ASP A 28 -10.34 -13.30 10.40
C ASP A 28 -9.17 -12.55 9.75
N VAL A 29 -8.93 -12.76 8.45
CA VAL A 29 -7.91 -12.04 7.68
C VAL A 29 -8.40 -10.63 7.37
N ALA A 30 -9.66 -10.43 7.00
CA ALA A 30 -10.23 -9.10 6.81
C ALA A 30 -10.22 -8.28 8.10
N ASP A 31 -10.39 -8.93 9.25
CA ASP A 31 -10.32 -8.33 10.58
C ASP A 31 -8.94 -7.81 10.98
N ARG A 32 -7.89 -8.19 10.25
CA ARG A 32 -6.56 -7.56 10.39
C ARG A 32 -6.59 -6.11 9.94
N LEU A 33 -7.47 -5.75 8.99
CA LEU A 33 -7.78 -4.37 8.67
C LEU A 33 -8.39 -3.71 9.91
N ASP A 34 -7.81 -2.58 10.30
CA ASP A 34 -8.10 -1.82 11.52
C ASP A 34 -7.48 -2.36 12.82
N LYS A 35 -6.77 -3.48 12.78
CA LYS A 35 -5.94 -4.01 13.88
C LYS A 35 -4.46 -3.76 13.58
N ASP A 36 -3.74 -4.79 13.13
CA ASP A 36 -2.33 -4.72 12.77
C ASP A 36 -2.09 -4.07 11.40
N LEU A 37 -3.09 -4.10 10.53
CA LEU A 37 -3.09 -3.39 9.26
C LEU A 37 -3.93 -2.11 9.36
N ASN A 38 -3.50 -1.07 8.64
CA ASN A 38 -4.32 0.09 8.41
C ASN A 38 -5.50 -0.27 7.46
N PRO A 39 -6.52 0.59 7.32
CA PRO A 39 -7.69 0.28 6.49
C PRO A 39 -7.40 0.18 4.97
N MET A 40 -6.15 0.43 4.57
CA MET A 40 -5.65 0.22 3.20
C MET A 40 -4.90 -1.10 3.04
N GLY A 41 -4.68 -1.87 4.11
CA GLY A 41 -3.97 -3.15 4.11
C GLY A 41 -2.45 -3.06 4.34
N ALA A 42 -1.91 -1.86 4.60
CA ALA A 42 -0.50 -1.71 4.94
C ALA A 42 -0.26 -1.88 6.44
N GLN A 43 0.94 -2.28 6.83
CA GLN A 43 1.34 -2.38 8.25
C GLN A 43 1.07 -1.06 8.98
N ARG A 44 0.35 -1.13 10.11
CA ARG A 44 0.03 0.04 10.93
C ARG A 44 1.23 0.47 11.79
N SER A 45 1.90 -0.49 12.43
CA SER A 45 3.00 -0.21 13.36
C SER A 45 4.17 0.51 12.70
N GLY A 46 4.90 1.26 13.53
CA GLY A 46 6.19 1.83 13.16
C GLY A 46 7.28 0.76 13.01
N ASN A 47 8.46 1.17 12.56
CA ASN A 47 9.60 0.25 12.49
C ASN A 47 10.27 0.09 13.87
N ALA A 48 11.01 -1.02 14.05
CA ALA A 48 11.72 -1.30 15.30
C ALA A 48 12.77 -0.23 15.66
N ALA A 49 13.34 0.45 14.65
CA ALA A 49 14.31 1.53 14.86
C ALA A 49 13.69 2.86 15.31
N GLY A 50 12.36 2.97 15.35
CA GLY A 50 11.65 4.18 15.79
C GLY A 50 11.74 5.37 14.82
N THR A 51 12.30 5.19 13.63
CA THR A 51 12.44 6.25 12.61
C THR A 51 11.17 6.43 11.77
N ILE A 52 10.34 5.39 11.66
CA ILE A 52 9.04 5.41 10.99
C ILE A 52 7.96 5.31 12.07
N PRO A 53 7.09 6.32 12.23
CA PRO A 53 6.04 6.29 13.25
C PRO A 53 4.92 5.31 12.87
N GLU A 54 4.14 4.91 13.87
CA GLU A 54 2.86 4.24 13.65
C GLU A 54 1.93 5.12 12.82
N TRP A 55 1.11 4.50 11.96
CA TRP A 55 0.04 5.21 11.27
C TRP A 55 -1.16 5.43 12.20
N THR A 56 -1.47 6.69 12.49
CA THR A 56 -2.52 7.11 13.44
C THR A 56 -3.75 7.71 12.77
N GLY A 57 -3.96 7.46 11.46
CA GLY A 57 -5.10 8.00 10.70
C GLY A 57 -4.71 8.93 9.56
N GLY A 58 -3.46 9.38 9.51
CA GLY A 58 -2.97 10.36 8.53
C GLY A 58 -3.43 11.79 8.83
N LEU A 59 -3.26 12.70 7.87
CA LEU A 59 -3.71 14.08 7.98
C LEU A 59 -5.23 14.16 7.78
N SER A 60 -5.96 14.41 8.87
CA SER A 60 -7.42 14.52 8.87
C SER A 60 -7.92 15.95 8.65
N GLN A 61 -7.06 16.95 8.83
CA GLN A 61 -7.36 18.37 8.68
C GLN A 61 -6.26 19.06 7.88
N PRO A 62 -6.59 20.11 7.12
CA PRO A 62 -5.59 20.94 6.48
C PRO A 62 -4.68 21.60 7.52
N PRO A 63 -3.44 22.00 7.15
CA PRO A 63 -2.57 22.77 8.04
C PRO A 63 -3.30 24.00 8.58
N ALA A 64 -3.14 24.30 9.87
CA ALA A 64 -3.89 25.38 10.53
C ALA A 64 -3.55 26.77 9.95
N ASP A 65 -2.38 26.90 9.33
CA ASP A 65 -1.82 28.07 8.67
C ASP A 65 -2.06 28.08 7.14
N ALA A 66 -2.81 27.11 6.62
CA ALA A 66 -3.12 27.00 5.19
C ALA A 66 -4.11 28.09 4.73
N ASN A 67 -3.60 29.23 4.26
CA ASN A 67 -4.36 30.20 3.48
C ASN A 67 -4.52 29.75 2.02
N TYR A 68 -5.03 28.53 1.81
CA TYR A 68 -5.18 27.93 0.49
C TYR A 68 -6.39 28.51 -0.26
N LYS A 69 -6.18 28.93 -1.52
CA LYS A 69 -7.25 29.23 -2.46
C LYS A 69 -7.21 28.24 -3.63
N ILE A 70 -8.38 27.96 -4.22
CA ILE A 70 -8.49 27.08 -5.38
C ILE A 70 -7.57 27.60 -6.49
N GLY A 71 -6.62 26.77 -6.91
CA GLY A 71 -5.61 27.10 -7.93
C GLY A 71 -4.21 27.36 -7.35
N ASP A 72 -4.08 27.53 -6.03
CA ASP A 72 -2.77 27.64 -5.38
C ASP A 72 -2.06 26.28 -5.32
N ARG A 73 -0.74 26.34 -5.08
CA ARG A 73 0.03 25.15 -4.68
C ARG A 73 -0.43 24.75 -3.29
N HIS A 74 -0.68 23.45 -3.10
CA HIS A 74 -1.02 22.92 -1.77
C HIS A 74 0.12 23.24 -0.78
N PRO A 75 -0.20 23.79 0.41
CA PRO A 75 0.79 24.09 1.42
C PRO A 75 1.43 22.80 1.95
N ASP A 76 2.70 22.89 2.33
CA ASP A 76 3.40 21.78 2.97
C ASP A 76 3.02 21.72 4.46
N PRO A 77 2.37 20.63 4.92
CA PRO A 77 1.99 20.46 6.33
C PRO A 77 3.18 20.41 7.30
N TYR A 78 4.39 20.16 6.82
CA TYR A 78 5.59 19.96 7.64
C TYR A 78 6.71 20.95 7.29
N ALA A 79 6.37 22.14 6.79
CA ALA A 79 7.35 23.14 6.37
C ALA A 79 8.36 23.56 7.46
N SER A 80 7.99 23.39 8.74
CA SER A 80 8.80 23.71 9.91
C SER A 80 9.68 22.57 10.40
N ASP A 81 9.67 21.41 9.72
CA ASP A 81 10.48 20.26 10.14
C ASP A 81 11.98 20.56 10.02
N PRO A 82 12.75 20.36 11.11
CA PRO A 82 14.18 20.54 11.06
C PRO A 82 14.86 19.42 10.26
N ILE A 83 15.96 19.77 9.60
CA ILE A 83 16.85 18.78 8.98
C ILE A 83 17.52 17.99 10.10
N LEU A 84 17.37 16.66 10.08
CA LEU A 84 18.03 15.76 11.03
C LEU A 84 19.52 15.63 10.72
N PHE A 85 19.84 15.45 9.45
CA PHE A 85 21.20 15.43 8.90
C PHE A 85 21.17 15.58 7.38
N THR A 86 22.34 15.81 6.79
CA THR A 86 22.50 15.93 5.34
C THR A 86 23.52 14.92 4.84
N ILE A 87 23.15 14.19 3.80
CA ILE A 87 24.04 13.29 3.06
C ILE A 87 24.62 14.05 1.86
N THR A 88 25.93 14.04 1.75
CA THR A 88 26.73 14.65 0.67
C THR A 88 27.65 13.60 0.07
N ALA A 89 28.34 13.94 -1.02
CA ALA A 89 29.33 13.05 -1.62
C ALA A 89 30.43 12.61 -0.64
N ALA A 90 30.74 13.43 0.38
CA ALA A 90 31.80 13.16 1.34
C ALA A 90 31.43 12.13 2.42
N ASN A 91 30.14 11.95 2.72
CA ASN A 91 29.68 11.02 3.76
C ASN A 91 28.73 9.94 3.24
N MET A 92 28.47 9.88 1.93
CA MET A 92 27.54 8.91 1.33
C MET A 92 27.88 7.45 1.67
N ASP A 93 29.16 7.12 1.82
CA ASP A 93 29.61 5.76 2.16
C ASP A 93 29.14 5.33 3.56
N GLN A 94 28.90 6.28 4.49
CA GLN A 94 28.35 6.00 5.82
C GLN A 94 26.87 5.60 5.77
N TYR A 95 26.18 5.93 4.68
CA TYR A 95 24.75 5.72 4.48
C TYR A 95 24.45 4.84 3.26
N ALA A 96 25.40 4.01 2.84
CA ALA A 96 25.27 3.19 1.63
C ALA A 96 23.99 2.35 1.62
N ASP A 97 23.61 1.76 2.77
CA ASP A 97 22.39 0.96 2.92
C ASP A 97 21.08 1.78 2.82
N ASN A 98 21.17 3.11 2.91
CA ASN A 98 20.02 4.02 2.81
C ASN A 98 19.90 4.69 1.44
N LEU A 99 20.91 4.54 0.56
CA LEU A 99 20.96 5.24 -0.72
C LEU A 99 20.65 4.28 -1.86
N THR A 100 19.76 4.72 -2.75
CA THR A 100 19.56 4.02 -4.04
C THR A 100 20.74 4.30 -4.97
N GLU A 101 20.97 3.41 -5.93
CA GLU A 101 22.02 3.59 -6.95
C GLU A 101 21.92 4.95 -7.65
N THR A 102 20.70 5.41 -7.94
CA THR A 102 20.43 6.74 -8.51
C THR A 102 20.90 7.86 -7.58
N SER A 103 20.60 7.76 -6.28
CA SER A 103 21.04 8.75 -5.29
C SER A 103 22.56 8.82 -5.20
N VAL A 104 23.23 7.66 -5.18
CA VAL A 104 24.69 7.57 -5.17
C VAL A 104 25.29 8.18 -6.44
N ALA A 105 24.73 7.85 -7.62
CA ALA A 105 25.18 8.40 -8.89
C ALA A 105 25.06 9.93 -8.93
N MET A 106 23.97 10.50 -8.41
CA MET A 106 23.76 11.95 -8.34
C MET A 106 24.77 12.63 -7.42
N LEU A 107 25.04 12.05 -6.24
CA LEU A 107 26.04 12.56 -5.29
C LEU A 107 27.45 12.55 -5.89
N LYS A 108 27.81 11.50 -6.65
CA LYS A 108 29.11 11.40 -7.33
C LYS A 108 29.23 12.37 -8.52
N THR A 109 28.15 12.56 -9.27
CA THR A 109 28.16 13.42 -10.47
C THR A 109 28.18 14.90 -10.09
N TYR A 110 27.52 15.27 -8.99
CA TYR A 110 27.36 16.67 -8.57
C TYR A 110 27.75 16.87 -7.11
N PRO A 111 29.03 16.63 -6.73
CA PRO A 111 29.46 16.60 -5.34
C PRO A 111 29.29 17.93 -4.60
N ASP A 112 29.36 19.06 -5.32
CA ASP A 112 29.31 20.40 -4.74
C ASP A 112 27.88 20.98 -4.65
N THR A 113 26.95 20.49 -5.47
CA THR A 113 25.59 21.09 -5.60
C THR A 113 24.48 20.14 -5.16
N TYR A 114 24.69 18.83 -5.24
CA TYR A 114 23.68 17.85 -4.87
C TYR A 114 23.90 17.35 -3.43
N LYS A 115 22.84 17.40 -2.65
CA LYS A 115 22.81 16.92 -1.26
C LYS A 115 21.42 16.41 -0.91
N LEU A 116 21.35 15.46 0.00
CA LEU A 116 20.09 14.91 0.49
C LEU A 116 19.88 15.38 1.94
N ASN A 117 18.91 16.25 2.14
CA ASN A 117 18.47 16.60 3.48
C ASN A 117 17.49 15.54 3.99
N VAL A 118 17.80 14.96 5.15
CA VAL A 118 16.96 13.94 5.78
C VAL A 118 16.12 14.60 6.86
N TYR A 119 14.82 14.32 6.81
CA TYR A 119 13.82 14.86 7.73
C TYR A 119 13.15 13.73 8.50
N LYS A 120 12.30 14.10 9.47
CA LYS A 120 11.48 13.15 10.20
C LYS A 120 10.48 12.49 9.25
N SER A 121 10.26 11.18 9.42
CA SER A 121 9.23 10.48 8.66
C SER A 121 7.84 10.78 9.21
N HIS A 122 6.89 11.10 8.34
CA HIS A 122 5.48 11.26 8.67
C HIS A 122 4.62 10.33 7.82
N ARG A 123 3.60 9.71 8.42
CA ARG A 123 2.61 8.90 7.69
C ARG A 123 1.32 9.69 7.53
N SER A 124 1.34 10.65 6.61
CA SER A 124 0.28 11.65 6.40
C SER A 124 -0.87 11.20 5.50
N CYS A 125 -0.70 10.12 4.72
CA CYS A 125 -1.73 9.67 3.79
C CYS A 125 -3.01 9.25 4.53
N ALA A 126 -4.08 9.99 4.30
CA ALA A 126 -5.44 9.71 4.75
C ALA A 126 -6.38 9.60 3.55
N GLN A 127 -7.43 8.81 3.69
CA GLN A 127 -8.56 8.71 2.76
C GLN A 127 -9.87 8.95 3.51
N PRO A 128 -10.94 9.33 2.81
CA PRO A 128 -12.25 9.50 3.44
C PRO A 128 -12.71 8.23 4.16
N PRO A 129 -13.35 8.32 5.35
CA PRO A 129 -13.79 7.15 6.10
C PRO A 129 -14.70 6.20 5.31
N ALA A 130 -15.49 6.73 4.37
CA ALA A 130 -16.33 5.92 3.48
C ALA A 130 -15.50 4.96 2.61
N ILE A 131 -14.30 5.36 2.17
CA ILE A 131 -13.40 4.53 1.37
C ILE A 131 -12.83 3.38 2.22
N TYR A 132 -12.52 3.63 3.49
CA TYR A 132 -12.06 2.59 4.41
C TYR A 132 -13.14 1.52 4.66
N ALA A 133 -14.39 1.94 4.86
CA ALA A 133 -15.51 1.01 4.99
C ALA A 133 -15.69 0.14 3.72
N VAL A 134 -15.58 0.76 2.54
CA VAL A 134 -15.67 0.05 1.26
C VAL A 134 -14.49 -0.90 1.07
N ASN A 135 -13.27 -0.53 1.45
CA ASN A 135 -12.12 -1.45 1.41
C ASN A 135 -12.39 -2.71 2.24
N LYS A 136 -12.92 -2.56 3.46
CA LYS A 136 -13.26 -3.71 4.32
C LYS A 136 -14.31 -4.62 3.66
N GLN A 137 -15.31 -4.03 3.00
CA GLN A 137 -16.29 -4.80 2.21
C GLN A 137 -15.64 -5.51 1.02
N ASN A 138 -14.77 -4.82 0.28
CA ASN A 138 -14.05 -5.38 -0.86
C ASN A 138 -13.12 -6.53 -0.43
N ALA A 139 -12.49 -6.45 0.74
CA ALA A 139 -11.66 -7.54 1.26
C ALA A 139 -12.44 -8.87 1.37
N LEU A 140 -13.71 -8.79 1.76
CA LEU A 140 -14.60 -9.94 1.91
C LEU A 140 -15.22 -10.41 0.58
N ASN A 141 -15.49 -9.47 -0.34
CA ASN A 141 -16.37 -9.73 -1.47
C ASN A 141 -15.67 -9.77 -2.83
N SER A 142 -14.50 -9.15 -2.98
CA SER A 142 -13.81 -9.03 -4.27
C SER A 142 -13.28 -10.37 -4.76
N ARG A 143 -13.47 -10.65 -6.05
CA ARG A 143 -13.02 -11.88 -6.71
C ARG A 143 -12.54 -11.58 -8.12
N VAL A 144 -11.47 -12.24 -8.53
CA VAL A 144 -11.04 -12.22 -9.94
C VAL A 144 -11.82 -13.30 -10.69
N THR A 145 -12.30 -13.01 -11.90
CA THR A 145 -13.07 -13.98 -12.71
C THR A 145 -12.21 -15.13 -13.22
N ALA A 146 -12.86 -16.22 -13.64
CA ALA A 146 -12.22 -17.36 -14.29
C ALA A 146 -11.56 -16.90 -15.61
N GLY A 147 -10.27 -16.59 -15.56
CA GLY A 147 -9.50 -16.00 -16.66
C GLY A 147 -8.53 -14.91 -16.22
N GLY A 148 -8.65 -14.37 -15.00
CA GLY A 148 -7.73 -13.33 -14.50
C GLY A 148 -8.06 -11.91 -14.96
N ASP A 149 -8.82 -11.78 -16.05
CA ASP A 149 -9.08 -10.54 -16.77
C ASP A 149 -10.35 -9.79 -16.33
N GLY A 150 -11.16 -10.37 -15.45
CA GLY A 150 -12.34 -9.72 -14.87
C GLY A 150 -12.26 -9.61 -13.36
N LEU A 151 -13.07 -8.69 -12.82
CA LEU A 151 -13.19 -8.44 -11.39
C LEU A 151 -14.67 -8.36 -11.02
N GLU A 152 -15.05 -9.03 -9.94
CA GLU A 152 -16.40 -9.07 -9.39
C GLU A 152 -16.38 -8.67 -7.91
N GLY A 153 -17.50 -8.12 -7.42
CA GLY A 153 -17.69 -7.81 -5.99
C GLY A 153 -16.93 -6.58 -5.46
N ALA A 154 -15.99 -6.03 -6.21
CA ALA A 154 -15.26 -4.82 -5.83
C ALA A 154 -16.06 -3.54 -6.16
N ILE A 155 -16.09 -2.60 -5.23
CA ILE A 155 -16.82 -1.34 -5.37
C ILE A 155 -15.90 -0.16 -5.03
N ARG A 156 -15.93 0.91 -5.84
CA ARG A 156 -15.46 2.30 -5.60
C ARG A 156 -14.03 2.56 -5.07
N ALA A 157 -13.32 1.56 -4.56
CA ALA A 157 -12.07 1.69 -3.83
C ALA A 157 -11.10 0.55 -4.18
N THR A 158 -10.10 0.32 -3.33
CA THR A 158 -9.12 -0.77 -3.51
C THR A 158 -9.85 -2.11 -3.50
N ALA A 159 -9.64 -2.91 -4.55
CA ALA A 159 -10.34 -4.18 -4.73
C ALA A 159 -9.86 -5.24 -3.73
N PHE A 160 -8.55 -5.36 -3.52
CA PHE A 160 -7.96 -6.36 -2.65
C PHE A 160 -7.03 -5.70 -1.63
N PRO A 161 -7.52 -5.18 -0.50
CA PRO A 161 -6.65 -4.55 0.50
C PRO A 161 -5.57 -5.51 1.04
N ILE A 162 -5.86 -6.80 1.10
CA ILE A 162 -4.91 -7.86 1.47
C ILE A 162 -4.75 -8.79 0.25
N PRO A 163 -3.89 -8.42 -0.72
CA PRO A 163 -3.71 -9.22 -1.92
C PRO A 163 -2.92 -10.49 -1.61
N SER A 164 -3.36 -11.62 -2.16
CA SER A 164 -2.71 -12.93 -2.07
C SER A 164 -2.04 -13.35 -3.38
N THR A 165 -2.41 -12.72 -4.50
CA THR A 165 -1.90 -13.05 -5.83
C THR A 165 -1.36 -11.81 -6.57
N ALA A 166 -0.45 -12.02 -7.52
CA ALA A 166 0.10 -10.92 -8.33
C ALA A 166 -0.99 -10.21 -9.16
N GLN A 167 -2.00 -10.96 -9.61
CA GLN A 167 -3.14 -10.44 -10.36
C GLN A 167 -3.95 -9.44 -9.52
N GLU A 168 -4.17 -9.73 -8.24
CA GLU A 168 -4.87 -8.84 -7.31
C GLU A 168 -4.10 -7.53 -7.09
N VAL A 169 -2.76 -7.59 -7.01
CA VAL A 169 -1.90 -6.39 -6.94
C VAL A 169 -2.05 -5.55 -8.21
N MET A 170 -2.10 -6.19 -9.39
CA MET A 170 -2.33 -5.49 -10.65
C MET A 170 -3.71 -4.84 -10.72
N TRP A 171 -4.75 -5.50 -10.20
CA TRP A 171 -6.09 -4.93 -10.09
C TRP A 171 -6.12 -3.71 -9.17
N ASN A 172 -5.43 -3.75 -8.03
CA ASN A 172 -5.32 -2.61 -7.14
C ASN A 172 -4.61 -1.42 -7.81
N HIS A 173 -3.56 -1.67 -8.60
CA HIS A 173 -2.90 -0.62 -9.37
C HIS A 173 -3.88 0.08 -10.33
N LYS A 174 -4.74 -0.69 -11.01
CA LYS A 174 -5.76 -0.20 -11.94
C LYS A 174 -6.92 0.54 -11.24
N LEU A 175 -7.38 0.03 -10.09
CA LEU A 175 -8.65 0.42 -9.48
C LEU A 175 -8.53 1.21 -8.17
N LYS A 176 -7.32 1.64 -7.81
CA LYS A 176 -7.13 2.53 -6.66
C LYS A 176 -8.04 3.77 -6.72
N PHE A 177 -8.59 4.12 -5.56
CA PHE A 177 -9.26 5.39 -5.37
C PHE A 177 -8.26 6.54 -5.63
N ARG A 178 -8.72 7.62 -6.27
CA ARG A 178 -7.87 8.77 -6.65
C ARG A 178 -8.39 10.08 -6.07
N SER A 179 -9.66 10.37 -6.29
CA SER A 179 -10.36 11.54 -5.74
C SER A 179 -11.85 11.40 -6.03
N GLU A 180 -12.68 12.11 -5.28
CA GLU A 180 -14.12 12.24 -5.59
C GLU A 180 -14.33 13.18 -6.79
N GLU A 181 -13.47 14.19 -6.95
CA GLU A 181 -13.44 15.05 -8.13
C GLU A 181 -12.49 14.48 -9.18
N ARG A 182 -12.99 13.57 -10.02
CA ARG A 182 -12.32 13.23 -11.28
C ARG A 182 -12.74 14.25 -12.35
N ARG A 183 -12.12 15.43 -12.36
CA ARG A 183 -12.08 16.22 -13.60
C ARG A 183 -11.21 15.47 -14.60
N VAL A 184 -11.86 14.73 -15.51
CA VAL A 184 -11.22 14.22 -16.72
C VAL A 184 -10.65 15.43 -17.45
N GLY A 185 -9.32 15.60 -17.46
CA GLY A 185 -8.65 16.59 -18.30
C GLY A 185 -7.91 17.74 -17.62
N LYS A 186 -7.36 17.57 -16.40
CA LYS A 186 -6.16 18.33 -16.00
C LYS A 186 -5.19 17.42 -15.28
N GLU A 187 -4.18 16.97 -16.01
CA GLU A 187 -2.95 16.42 -15.43
C GLU A 187 -2.41 17.44 -14.43
N CYS A 188 -2.42 17.06 -13.14
CA CYS A 188 -1.57 17.70 -12.16
C CYS A 188 -0.13 17.31 -12.50
N ARG A 189 0.59 18.25 -13.08
CA ARG A 189 2.05 18.25 -13.14
C ARG A 189 2.59 18.76 -11.81
#